data_AF-A0A9Q0RKP0-F1
#
_entry.id   AF-A0A9Q0RKP0-F1
#
_cell.length_a   1.000
_cell.length_b   1.000
_cell.length_c   1.000
_cell.angle_alpha   90.00
_cell.angle_beta   90.00
_cell.angle_gamma   90.00
#
_symmetry.space_group_name_H-M   'P 1'
#
loop_
_entity.id
_entity.type
_entity.pdbx_description
1 polymer ?
#
loop_
_entity_poly.entity_id
_entity_poly.type
_entity_poly.pdbx_seq_one_letter_code
_entity_poly.pdbx_strand_id
1 'polypeptide(L)'
;MDSMQSKNTLPKQSLKTKEEVEEEKDPLEEMLDRTGCKQIHYSLQECMYEHRDWRKCQDLVNNLRNCMLKHEQTRTIGDNNSQ
;
A
#
# COMPACT_ATOMS: atom_id res chain seq x y z
N MET A 1 -22.12 36.70 2.94
CA MET A 1 -22.09 35.41 3.67
C MET A 1 -21.57 34.39 2.69
N ASP A 2 -20.25 34.29 2.65
CA ASP A 2 -19.48 33.35 1.86
C ASP A 2 -19.66 31.92 2.40
N SER A 3 -20.04 30.99 1.53
CA SER A 3 -19.61 29.58 1.63
C SER A 3 -19.86 28.88 0.30
N MET A 4 -18.86 28.97 -0.57
CA MET A 4 -18.69 28.03 -1.66
C MET A 4 -18.22 26.70 -1.08
N GLN A 5 -19.08 25.68 -1.11
CA GLN A 5 -18.66 24.29 -0.90
C GLN A 5 -19.08 23.47 -2.12
N SER A 6 -18.18 23.39 -3.09
CA SER A 6 -18.06 22.22 -3.95
C SER A 6 -16.68 22.21 -4.59
N LYS A 7 -15.73 21.55 -3.93
CA LYS A 7 -14.44 21.15 -4.51
C LYS A 7 -14.30 19.65 -4.33
N ASN A 8 -15.09 18.88 -5.07
CA ASN A 8 -14.82 17.46 -5.27
C ASN A 8 -14.14 17.30 -6.63
N THR A 9 -12.86 17.67 -6.66
CA THR A 9 -11.96 17.32 -7.76
C THR A 9 -11.69 15.82 -7.67
N LEU A 10 -12.33 15.06 -8.57
CA LEU A 10 -12.03 13.66 -8.81
C LEU A 10 -10.54 13.56 -9.26
N PRO A 11 -9.69 12.71 -8.65
CA PRO A 11 -8.33 12.57 -9.11
C PRO A 11 -8.34 11.94 -10.51
N LYS A 12 -7.73 12.66 -11.47
CA LYS A 12 -7.52 12.21 -12.84
C LYS A 12 -6.68 10.93 -12.83
N GLN A 13 -7.31 9.77 -13.00
CA GLN A 13 -6.60 8.59 -13.51
C GLN A 13 -6.34 8.83 -15.00
N SER A 14 -5.18 9.42 -15.29
CA SER A 14 -4.69 9.67 -16.64
C SER A 14 -4.35 8.31 -17.27
N LEU A 15 -5.08 7.93 -18.32
CA LEU A 15 -4.61 6.92 -19.27
C LEU A 15 -3.21 7.33 -19.73
N LYS A 16 -2.20 6.51 -19.46
CA LYS A 16 -0.83 6.73 -19.93
C LYS A 16 -0.46 5.63 -20.93
N THR A 17 -0.01 6.06 -22.10
CA THR A 17 0.41 5.24 -23.23
C THR A 17 1.75 4.55 -22.96
N LYS A 18 1.93 3.37 -23.56
CA LYS A 18 2.85 2.28 -23.15
C LYS A 18 4.31 2.44 -23.62
N GLU A 19 4.75 3.61 -24.03
CA GLU A 19 6.11 3.84 -24.52
C GLU A 19 6.69 5.08 -23.83
N GLU A 20 7.79 4.89 -23.10
CA GLU A 20 8.56 5.88 -22.33
C GLU A 20 7.83 6.56 -21.17
N VAL A 21 7.50 5.76 -20.16
CA VAL A 21 7.39 6.26 -18.80
C VAL A 21 8.35 5.41 -17.99
N GLU A 22 9.47 5.97 -17.54
CA GLU A 22 10.01 5.57 -16.24
C GLU A 22 8.86 5.86 -15.27
N GLU A 23 7.95 4.90 -15.12
CA GLU A 23 6.82 5.00 -14.21
C GLU A 23 7.44 5.12 -12.84
N GLU A 24 7.36 6.34 -12.29
CA GLU A 24 7.65 6.61 -10.89
C GLU A 24 6.77 5.65 -10.10
N LYS A 25 7.34 4.49 -9.72
CA LYS A 25 6.64 3.47 -8.97
C LYS A 25 6.12 4.13 -7.71
N ASP A 26 4.87 3.86 -7.38
CA ASP A 26 4.30 4.35 -6.13
C ASP A 26 5.25 3.95 -4.98
N PRO A 27 5.72 4.90 -4.16
CA PRO A 27 6.57 4.61 -3.01
C PRO A 27 5.99 3.50 -2.11
N LEU A 28 4.66 3.38 -2.05
CA LEU A 28 3.98 2.28 -1.35
C LEU A 28 4.26 0.92 -2.00
N GLU A 29 4.18 0.84 -3.32
CA GLU A 29 4.42 -0.39 -4.06
C GLU A 29 5.89 -0.81 -4.02
N GLU A 30 6.82 0.14 -4.10
CA GLU A 30 8.24 -0.12 -3.91
C GLU A 30 8.55 -0.60 -2.48
N MET A 31 7.91 -0.02 -1.47
CA MET A 31 8.01 -0.51 -0.10
C MET A 31 7.49 -1.94 0.02
N LEU A 32 6.33 -2.24 -0.56
CA LEU A 32 5.74 -3.59 -0.54
C LEU A 32 6.61 -4.63 -1.26
N ASP A 33 7.27 -4.25 -2.36
CA ASP A 33 8.26 -5.07 -3.06
C ASP A 33 9.46 -5.36 -2.15
N ARG A 34 10.01 -4.34 -1.49
CA ARG A 34 11.15 -4.49 -0.56
C ARG A 34 10.84 -5.35 0.66
N THR A 35 9.63 -5.22 1.22
CA THR A 35 9.24 -5.99 2.42
C THR A 35 8.73 -7.39 2.10
N GLY A 36 8.42 -7.70 0.84
CA GLY A 36 7.79 -8.96 0.43
C GLY A 36 6.33 -9.08 0.87
N CYS A 37 5.72 -8.02 1.38
CA CYS A 37 4.34 -8.03 1.88
C CYS A 37 3.29 -7.72 0.80
N LYS A 38 3.73 -7.55 -0.46
CA LYS A 38 2.91 -7.16 -1.61
C LYS A 38 1.71 -8.07 -1.88
N GLN A 39 1.89 -9.38 -1.78
CA GLN A 39 0.80 -10.32 -2.03
C GLN A 39 -0.35 -10.16 -1.02
N ILE A 40 -0.02 -9.97 0.26
CA ILE A 40 -1.02 -9.77 1.32
C ILE A 40 -1.77 -8.46 1.09
N HIS A 41 -1.06 -7.42 0.65
CA HIS A 41 -1.68 -6.16 0.26
C HIS A 41 -2.68 -6.31 -0.89
N TYR A 42 -2.36 -7.08 -1.93
CA TYR A 42 -3.30 -7.33 -3.03
C TYR A 42 -4.52 -8.14 -2.58
N SER A 43 -4.33 -9.18 -1.77
CA SER A 43 -5.47 -9.91 -1.18
C SER A 43 -6.33 -9.02 -0.29
N LEU A 44 -5.74 -8.06 0.43
CA LEU A 44 -6.47 -7.07 1.21
C LEU A 44 -7.30 -6.14 0.29
N GLN A 45 -6.74 -5.68 -0.83
CA GLN A 45 -7.47 -4.88 -1.81
C GLN A 45 -8.66 -5.64 -2.40
N GLU A 46 -8.47 -6.91 -2.76
CA GLU A 46 -9.54 -7.80 -3.23
C GLU A 46 -10.64 -7.96 -2.18
N CYS A 47 -10.28 -8.26 -0.93
CA CYS A 47 -11.24 -8.39 0.17
C CYS A 47 -12.08 -7.11 0.37
N MET A 48 -11.43 -5.94 0.32
CA MET A 48 -12.13 -4.66 0.46
C MET A 48 -13.05 -4.39 -0.74
N TYR A 49 -12.64 -4.79 -1.95
CA TYR A 49 -13.45 -4.65 -3.16
C TYR A 49 -14.69 -5.55 -3.12
N GLU A 50 -14.52 -6.81 -2.73
CA GLU A 50 -15.60 -7.81 -2.66
C GLU A 50 -16.59 -7.51 -1.53
N HIS A 51 -16.09 -7.24 -0.32
CA HIS A 51 -16.93 -7.14 0.86
C HIS A 51 -17.37 -5.71 1.17
N ARG A 52 -16.59 -4.70 0.79
CA ARG A 52 -16.79 -3.29 1.14
C ARG A 52 -17.00 -3.05 2.65
N ASP A 53 -16.53 -3.99 3.47
CA ASP A 53 -16.60 -3.95 4.93
C ASP A 53 -15.24 -4.39 5.49
N TRP A 54 -14.46 -3.43 5.97
CA TRP A 54 -13.11 -3.65 6.47
C TRP A 54 -13.04 -4.58 7.69
N ARG A 55 -14.15 -4.75 8.41
CA ARG A 55 -14.25 -5.69 9.53
C ARG A 55 -14.18 -7.15 9.08
N LYS A 56 -14.61 -7.45 7.85
CA LYS A 56 -14.47 -8.79 7.26
C LYS A 56 -13.04 -9.09 6.79
N CYS A 57 -12.23 -8.06 6.64
CA CYS A 57 -10.85 -8.15 6.16
C CYS A 57 -9.81 -8.01 7.29
N GLN A 58 -10.23 -8.09 8.56
CA GLN A 58 -9.34 -7.93 9.71
C GLN A 58 -8.14 -8.86 9.68
N ASP A 59 -8.33 -10.12 9.28
CA ASP A 59 -7.25 -11.09 9.22
C ASP A 59 -6.17 -10.69 8.23
N LEU A 60 -6.56 -10.19 7.05
CA LEU A 60 -5.64 -9.69 6.03
C LEU A 60 -4.92 -8.41 6.49
N VAL A 61 -5.61 -7.51 7.19
CA VAL A 61 -5.00 -6.31 7.79
C VAL A 61 -3.95 -6.69 8.83
N ASN A 62 -4.27 -7.64 9.73
CA ASN A 62 -3.36 -8.11 10.76
C ASN A 62 -2.15 -8.84 10.15
N ASN A 63 -2.36 -9.65 9.10
CA ASN A 63 -1.28 -10.31 8.38
C ASN A 63 -0.34 -9.31 7.71
N LEU A 64 -0.89 -8.25 7.09
CA LEU A 64 -0.08 -7.20 6.48
C LEU A 64 0.77 -6.48 7.53
N ARG A 65 0.16 -6.13 8.67
CA ARG A 65 0.88 -5.53 9.80
C ARG A 65 2.02 -6.42 10.32
N ASN A 66 1.73 -7.70 10.56
CA ASN A 66 2.72 -8.65 11.06
C ASN A 66 3.87 -8.85 10.07
N CYS A 67 3.58 -8.86 8.77
CA CYS A 67 4.60 -8.93 7.73
C CYS A 67 5.56 -7.73 7.80
N MET A 68 5.02 -6.51 7.92
CA MET A 68 5.84 -5.29 8.03
C MET A 68 6.69 -5.28 9.31
N LEU A 69 6.11 -5.66 10.45
CA LEU A 69 6.83 -5.75 11.73
C LEU A 69 7.97 -6.76 11.66
N LYS A 70 7.77 -7.90 11.00
CA LYS A 70 8.82 -8.91 10.81
C LYS A 70 9.98 -8.36 9.97
N HIS A 71 9.69 -7.61 8.92
CA HIS A 71 10.72 -6.95 8.11
C HIS A 71 11.51 -5.93 8.93
N GLU A 72 10.83 -5.11 9.73
CA GLU A 72 11.48 -4.13 10.63
C GLU A 72 12.39 -4.82 11.65
N GLN A 73 11.95 -5.91 12.29
CA GLN A 73 12.78 -6.71 13.20
C GLN A 73 13.99 -7.33 12.51
N THR A 74 13.82 -7.83 11.28
CA THR A 74 14.94 -8.43 10.53
C THR A 74 15.99 -7.37 10.20
N ARG A 75 15.55 -6.15 9.83
CA ARG A 75 16.44 -5.02 9.62
C ARG A 75 17.21 -4.65 10.89
N THR A 76 16.52 -4.48 12.01
CA THR A 76 17.17 -4.06 13.27
C THR A 76 18.12 -5.12 13.82
N ILE A 77 17.82 -6.41 13.63
CA ILE A 77 18.72 -7.51 14.05
C ILE A 77 19.95 -7.59 13.12
N GLY A 78 19.79 -7.37 11.82
CA GLY A 78 20.91 -7.34 10.86
C GLY A 78 21.91 -6.22 11.12
N ASP A 79 21.45 -5.08 11.62
CA ASP A 79 22.30 -3.92 11.94
C ASP A 79 23.13 -4.11 13.23
N ASN A 80 22.72 -5.03 14.14
CA ASN A 80 23.42 -5.31 15.40
C ASN A 80 24.54 -6.37 15.30
N ASN A 81 24.71 -7.02 14.15
CA ASN A 81 25.72 -8.06 13.94
C ASN A 81 26.89 -7.58 13.04
N SER A 82 27.03 -6.26 12.91
CA SER A 82 28.10 -5.57 12.17
C SER A 82 28.76 -4.49 13.05
N GLN A 83 29.19 -4.88 14.26
CA GLN A 83 30.17 -4.13 15.06
C GLN A 83 31.33 -5.05 15.45
#